data_AF-A0A962IIK4-F1
#
_entry.id   AF-A0A962IIK4-F1
#
_cell.length_a   1.000
_cell.length_b   1.000
_cell.length_c   1.000
_cell.angle_alpha   90.00
_cell.angle_beta   90.00
_cell.angle_gamma   90.00
#
_symmetry.space_group_name_H-M   'P 1'
#
loop_
_entity.id
_entity.type
_entity.pdbx_description
1 polymer ?
#
loop_
_entity_poly.entity_id
_entity_poly.type
_entity_poly.pdbx_seq_one_letter_code
_entity_poly.pdbx_strand_id
1 'polypeptide(L)'
;HVLRYWEQEFPSLKPMKRRGNRRYYQREDVTLIRQIRGLLYEEGYTISGARQRIMGGGLAEPATQPATAAVNGPAETEQLKTLLFELEKVLQVLKS
;
A
#
# COMPACT_ATOMS: atom_id res chain seq x y z
N HIS A 1 5.21 12.46 0.74
CA HIS A 1 3.74 12.52 0.89
C HIS A 1 3.17 11.29 1.58
N VAL A 2 3.59 10.06 1.23
CA VAL A 2 3.09 8.80 1.82
C VAL A 2 3.17 8.74 3.34
N LEU A 3 4.31 9.07 3.95
CA LEU A 3 4.45 8.99 5.42
C LEU A 3 3.52 9.95 6.16
N ARG A 4 3.24 11.14 5.61
CA ARG A 4 2.27 12.06 6.21
C ARG A 4 0.85 11.49 6.19
N TYR A 5 0.49 10.78 5.12
CA TYR A 5 -0.79 10.10 5.04
C TYR A 5 -0.85 8.94 6.05
N TRP A 6 0.21 8.15 6.17
CA TRP A 6 0.28 7.09 7.18
C TRP A 6 0.23 7.62 8.60
N GLU A 7 0.79 8.78 8.90
CA GLU A 7 0.63 9.42 10.22
C GLU A 7 -0.83 9.76 10.55
N GLN A 8 -1.67 10.04 9.54
CA GLN A 8 -3.10 10.27 9.75
C GLN A 8 -3.85 8.94 9.94
N GLU A 9 -3.44 7.92 9.20
CA GLU A 9 -4.13 6.63 9.17
C GLU A 9 -3.69 5.68 10.29
N PHE A 10 -2.50 5.86 10.86
CA PHE A 10 -1.97 5.00 11.91
C PHE A 10 -1.69 5.85 13.15
N PRO A 11 -2.63 5.94 14.11
CA PRO A 11 -2.46 6.76 15.30
C PRO A 11 -1.23 6.39 16.13
N SER A 12 -0.73 5.15 16.03
CA SER A 12 0.49 4.69 16.70
C SER A 12 1.78 5.24 16.07
N LEU A 13 1.72 5.75 14.83
CA LEU A 13 2.87 6.35 14.14
C LEU A 13 2.93 7.86 14.45
N LYS A 14 3.66 8.23 15.51
CA LYS A 14 3.71 9.61 16.03
C LYS A 14 5.14 10.16 15.98
N PRO A 15 5.58 10.72 14.83
CA PRO A 15 6.90 11.30 14.74
C PRO A 15 7.04 12.50 15.67
N MET A 16 8.24 12.66 16.22
CA MET A 16 8.57 13.80 17.08
C MET A 16 8.57 15.10 16.25
N LYS A 17 7.71 16.04 16.62
CA LYS A 17 7.64 17.37 16.00
C LYS A 17 8.69 18.29 16.61
N ARG A 18 9.58 18.83 15.78
CA ARG A 18 10.58 19.84 16.18
C ARG A 18 10.30 21.17 15.47
N ARG A 19 11.02 22.24 15.87
CA ARG A 19 10.93 23.56 15.23
C ARG A 19 11.13 23.42 13.71
N GLY A 20 10.34 24.17 12.93
CA GLY A 20 10.41 24.17 11.46
C GLY A 20 9.62 23.06 10.75
N ASN A 21 8.58 22.48 11.38
CA ASN A 21 7.66 21.49 10.78
C ASN A 21 8.36 20.21 10.23
N ARG A 22 9.55 19.90 10.75
CA ARG A 22 10.28 18.67 10.45
C ARG A 22 9.80 17.55 11.36
N ARG A 23 9.62 16.37 10.77
CA ARG A 23 9.15 15.16 11.45
C ARG A 23 10.33 14.20 11.57
N TYR A 24 10.61 13.78 12.80
CA TYR A 24 11.67 12.82 13.08
C TYR A 24 11.02 11.53 13.54
N TYR A 25 11.24 10.46 12.76
CA TYR A 25 10.80 9.12 13.09
C TYR A 25 11.84 8.47 13.99
N GLN A 26 11.42 7.99 15.14
CA GLN A 26 12.26 7.22 16.04
C GLN A 26 12.39 5.78 15.57
N ARG A 27 13.22 4.98 16.26
CA ARG A 27 13.42 3.57 15.93
C ARG A 27 12.11 2.78 15.90
N GLU A 28 11.22 3.06 16.86
CA GLU A 28 9.90 2.42 16.95
C GLU A 28 9.01 2.79 15.76
N ASP A 29 8.98 4.08 15.38
CA ASP A 29 8.27 4.54 14.18
C ASP A 29 8.76 3.83 12.92
N VAL A 30 10.08 3.66 12.77
CA VAL A 30 10.68 2.98 11.60
C VAL A 30 10.28 1.51 11.55
N THR A 31 10.24 0.82 12.70
CA THR A 31 9.75 -0.56 12.79
C THR A 31 8.29 -0.64 12.35
N LEU A 32 7.44 0.28 12.84
CA LEU A 32 6.03 0.34 12.48
C LEU A 32 5.83 0.64 10.98
N ILE A 33 6.60 1.59 10.42
CA ILE A 33 6.59 1.91 8.99
C ILE A 33 6.93 0.69 8.14
N ARG A 34 7.92 -0.12 8.56
CA ARG A 34 8.28 -1.36 7.86
C ARG A 34 7.15 -2.37 7.89
N GLN A 35 6.48 -2.52 9.04
CA GLN A 35 5.33 -3.41 9.16
C GLN A 35 4.16 -2.95 8.29
N ILE A 36 3.82 -1.65 8.31
CA ILE A 36 2.79 -1.07 7.43
C ILE A 36 3.14 -1.33 5.96
N ARG A 37 4.40 -1.12 5.56
CA ARG A 37 4.84 -1.37 4.19
C ARG A 37 4.67 -2.84 3.80
N GLY A 38 5.07 -3.79 4.65
CA GLY A 38 4.89 -5.22 4.40
C GLY A 38 3.41 -5.57 4.22
N LEU A 39 2.57 -5.10 5.14
CA LEU A 39 1.13 -5.32 5.06
C LEU A 39 0.53 -4.81 3.74
N LEU A 40 0.88 -3.59 3.32
CA LEU A 40 0.28 -2.98 2.14
C LEU A 40 0.80 -3.56 0.82
N TYR A 41 2.11 -3.79 0.71
CA TYR A 41 2.74 -4.12 -0.57
C TYR A 41 3.08 -5.59 -0.74
N GLU A 42 3.38 -6.30 0.35
CA GLU A 42 3.77 -7.71 0.31
C GLU A 42 2.55 -8.60 0.56
N GLU A 43 1.73 -8.26 1.56
CA GLU A 43 0.52 -9.00 1.92
C GLU A 43 -0.76 -8.46 1.24
N GLY A 44 -0.69 -7.25 0.66
CA GLY A 44 -1.81 -6.65 -0.09
C GLY A 44 -2.97 -6.16 0.77
N TYR A 45 -2.77 -5.88 2.05
CA TYR A 45 -3.80 -5.27 2.89
C TYR A 45 -4.17 -3.87 2.38
N THR A 46 -5.43 -3.49 2.57
CA THR A 46 -5.84 -2.08 2.48
C THR A 46 -5.34 -1.30 3.69
N ILE A 47 -5.31 0.03 3.62
CA ILE A 47 -4.94 0.90 4.77
C ILE A 47 -5.77 0.54 6.02
N SER A 48 -7.08 0.35 5.86
CA SER A 48 -7.98 -0.02 6.96
C SER A 48 -7.68 -1.43 7.51
N GLY A 49 -7.43 -2.40 6.63
CA GLY A 49 -7.08 -3.76 7.04
C GLY A 49 -5.73 -3.82 7.76
N ALA A 50 -4.73 -3.10 7.28
CA ALA A 50 -3.43 -2.97 7.94
C ALA A 50 -3.57 -2.28 9.30
N ARG A 51 -4.40 -1.24 9.42
CA ARG A 51 -4.68 -0.55 10.69
C ARG A 51 -5.31 -1.51 11.71
N GLN A 52 -6.32 -2.27 11.29
CA GLN A 52 -6.98 -3.26 12.16
C GLN A 52 -5.98 -4.34 12.61
N ARG A 53 -5.12 -4.83 11.71
CA ARG A 53 -4.09 -5.83 12.04
C ARG A 53 -3.02 -5.31 13.00
N ILE A 54 -2.67 -4.03 12.92
CA ILE A 54 -1.68 -3.40 13.81
C ILE A 54 -2.29 -3.02 15.17
N MET A 55 -3.55 -2.57 15.22
CA MET A 55 -4.20 -2.12 16.46
C MET A 55 -4.94 -3.24 17.20
N GLY A 56 -5.48 -4.21 16.47
CA GLY A 56 -6.18 -5.38 17.00
C GLY A 56 -5.19 -6.50 17.26
N GLY A 57 -4.62 -6.55 18.47
CA GLY A 57 -3.74 -7.63 18.88
C GLY A 57 -4.43 -9.00 18.80
N GLY A 58 -4.07 -9.81 17.80
CA GLY A 58 -4.01 -11.26 17.88
C GLY A 58 -5.30 -12.10 17.85
N LEU A 59 -6.50 -11.54 17.72
CA LEU A 59 -7.73 -12.35 17.75
C LEU A 59 -8.74 -11.92 16.68
N ALA A 60 -8.54 -12.42 15.46
CA ALA A 60 -9.59 -12.92 14.53
C ALA A 60 -9.03 -12.98 13.10
N GLU A 61 -8.68 -14.18 12.64
CA GLU A 61 -8.95 -14.54 11.25
C GLU A 61 -10.37 -15.14 11.20
N PRO A 62 -11.14 -15.01 10.10
CA PRO A 62 -10.65 -14.98 8.72
C PRO A 62 -11.21 -13.87 7.82
N ALA A 63 -10.51 -13.70 6.70
CA ALA A 63 -10.98 -13.16 5.42
C ALA A 63 -11.36 -11.67 5.35
N THR A 64 -10.40 -10.86 4.86
CA THR A 64 -10.64 -10.13 3.61
C THR A 64 -9.35 -10.11 2.80
N GLN A 65 -9.50 -10.58 1.57
CA GLN A 65 -8.53 -10.91 0.53
C GLN A 65 -7.39 -9.90 0.30
N PRO A 66 -6.26 -10.35 -0.29
CA PRO A 66 -5.19 -9.47 -0.74
C PRO A 66 -5.73 -8.49 -1.80
N ALA A 67 -5.81 -7.21 -1.45
CA ALA A 67 -6.21 -6.12 -2.33
C ALA A 67 -5.12 -5.71 -3.35
N THR A 68 -4.12 -6.55 -3.61
CA THR A 68 -3.18 -6.34 -4.74
C THR A 68 -2.90 -7.59 -5.56
N ALA A 69 -3.21 -8.80 -5.07
CA ALA A 69 -3.27 -10.00 -5.91
C ALA A 69 -4.67 -10.24 -6.52
N ALA A 70 -5.71 -9.55 -6.02
CA ALA A 70 -7.09 -9.71 -6.47
C ALA A 70 -7.84 -8.39 -6.74
N VAL A 71 -7.16 -7.23 -6.83
CA VAL A 71 -7.84 -5.97 -7.24
C VAL A 71 -8.15 -5.90 -8.74
N ASN A 72 -7.58 -6.82 -9.53
CA ASN A 72 -8.08 -7.13 -10.85
C ASN A 72 -8.39 -8.62 -10.84
N GLY A 73 -9.65 -9.02 -11.09
CA GLY A 73 -9.94 -10.44 -11.33
C GLY A 73 -9.06 -10.99 -12.45
N PRO A 74 -8.87 -12.32 -12.61
CA PRO A 74 -8.07 -12.86 -13.71
C PRO A 74 -8.52 -12.28 -15.07
N ALA A 75 -9.82 -12.03 -15.24
CA ALA A 75 -10.38 -11.35 -16.40
C ALA A 75 -9.89 -9.89 -16.60
N GLU A 76 -9.78 -9.10 -15.53
CA GLU A 76 -9.33 -7.70 -15.59
C GLU A 76 -7.81 -7.60 -15.79
N THR A 77 -7.04 -8.55 -15.24
CA THR A 77 -5.61 -8.67 -15.58
C THR A 77 -5.38 -9.04 -17.05
N GLU A 78 -6.22 -9.90 -17.62
CA GLU A 78 -6.15 -10.27 -19.04
C GLU A 78 -6.61 -9.10 -19.94
N GLN A 79 -7.62 -8.34 -19.51
CA GLN A 79 -8.04 -7.11 -20.20
C GLN A 79 -6.92 -6.04 -20.20
N LEU A 80 -6.22 -5.86 -19.08
CA LEU A 80 -5.10 -4.92 -19.00
C LEU A 80 -3.90 -5.35 -19.86
N LYS A 81 -3.59 -6.65 -19.91
CA LYS A 81 -2.56 -7.18 -20.82
C LYS A 81 -2.94 -6.98 -22.29
N THR A 82 -4.20 -7.21 -22.62
CA THR A 82 -4.73 -6.99 -23.99
C THR A 82 -4.64 -5.51 -24.37
N LEU A 83 -5.04 -4.61 -23.47
CA LEU A 83 -4.95 -3.16 -23.68
C LEU A 83 -3.50 -2.70 -23.86
N LEU A 84 -2.57 -3.22 -23.05
CA LEU A 84 -1.14 -2.93 -23.19
C LEU A 84 -0.60 -3.38 -24.55
N PHE A 85 -0.96 -4.58 -25.00
CA PHE A 85 -0.53 -5.12 -26.29
C PHE A 85 -1.04 -4.29 -27.48
N GLU A 86 -2.30 -3.82 -27.42
CA GLU A 86 -2.86 -2.95 -28.45
C GLU A 86 -2.17 -1.57 -28.47
N LEU A 87 -1.85 -1.01 -27.32
CA LEU A 87 -1.09 0.25 -27.23
C LEU A 87 0.34 0.11 -27.77
N GLU A 88 1.01 -1.01 -27.50
CA GLU A 88 2.34 -1.29 -28.06
C GLU A 88 2.32 -1.38 -29.59
N LYS A 89 1.30 -2.01 -30.18
CA LYS A 89 1.12 -2.05 -31.63
C LYS A 89 0.95 -0.66 -32.23
N VAL A 90 0.12 0.18 -31.61
CA VAL A 90 -0.08 1.58 -32.05
C VAL A 90 1.23 2.36 -31.96
N LEU A 91 1.99 2.19 -30.88
CA LEU A 91 3.30 2.82 -30.72
C LEU A 91 4.31 2.38 -31.77
N GLN A 92 4.24 1.13 -32.24
CA GLN A 92 5.14 0.61 -33.27
C GLN A 92 4.81 1.15 -34.67
N VAL A 93 3.52 1.34 -34.97
CA VAL A 93 3.07 2.00 -36.20
C VAL A 93 3.45 3.48 -36.22
N LEU A 94 3.38 4.17 -35.07
CA LEU A 94 3.76 5.59 -34.95
C LEU A 94 5.28 5.83 -34.91
N LYS A 95 6.08 4.79 -34.65
CA LYS A 95 7.56 4.83 -34.72
C LYS A 95 8.11 4.47 -36.11
N SER A 96 7.23 4.16 -37.07
CA SER A 96 7.55 3.88 -38.47
C SER A 96 7.26 5.10 -39.34
#